data_AF-A0A4Z1EPZ5-F1
#
_entry.id   AF-A0A4Z1EPZ5-F1
#
_cell.length_a   1.000
_cell.length_b   1.000
_cell.length_c   1.000
_cell.angle_alpha   90.00
_cell.angle_beta   90.00
_cell.angle_gamma   90.00
#
_symmetry.space_group_name_H-M   'P 1'
#
loop_
_entity.id
_entity.type
_entity.pdbx_description
1 polymer ?
#
loop_
_entity_poly.entity_id
_entity_poly.type
_entity_poly.pdbx_seq_one_letter_code
_entity_poly.pdbx_strand_id
1 'polypeptide(L)'
;MTGQKSRNSIPDGLNKTETAVYQKIIDAVSTLRKQNFDIPHVVVMTDVGKDYDDLAAMILLKELHRLGAIKLEGFIANLLPEDARAHLARQSLDLLGLEDIPVGQGTRGTEKNISPDLYEFPVSVMGKKPYPKQPRGLELLHQLKNNAERDNYKITFLLISSLQDISEFERSLRPKDSSQPHPLKHVIAKVVLQGNYKLDQSRDDSKEPTSHSTLKADQGAANNDFHWPSAQDFHSFLDREEISSVVYSKIAAYGTPLRPTIFSEMAETGQILGIALRDIEAPQNILYYKGACRMINGKPAPIMKDRDQQWFLLRRTTYFDTREREINPELLPDPESQEIVEYCKVIVYDVLAALGTCPEAVLDALDVLESPNYERQPDHNKLHRVVGVTPKMNSDTATQEELDAAAQLKEDEENPFKSPASTNAETMKNAIEALLRGALLDCKAKGIGQAKVEDRL
;
A
#
# COMPACT_ATOMS: atom_id res chain seq x y z
N MET A 1 13.48 -39.62 5.72
CA MET A 1 13.42 -38.40 6.57
C MET A 1 13.54 -37.20 5.65
N THR A 2 12.41 -36.69 5.14
CA THR A 2 12.37 -35.43 4.39
C THR A 2 12.53 -34.31 5.41
N GLY A 3 13.75 -33.78 5.54
CA GLY A 3 14.03 -32.66 6.43
C GLY A 3 13.09 -31.51 6.13
N GLN A 4 12.30 -31.11 7.12
CA GLN A 4 11.48 -29.91 7.07
C GLN A 4 12.44 -28.74 6.83
N LYS A 5 12.55 -28.25 5.59
CA LYS A 5 13.30 -27.03 5.29
C LYS A 5 12.80 -25.95 6.26
N SER A 6 13.74 -25.26 6.89
CA SER A 6 13.47 -24.13 7.79
C SER A 6 12.41 -23.21 7.16
N ARG A 7 11.35 -22.88 7.91
CA ARG A 7 10.27 -21.97 7.46
C ARG A 7 10.79 -20.63 6.93
N ASN A 8 12.01 -20.25 7.30
CA ASN A 8 12.65 -18.97 7.00
C ASN A 8 13.77 -19.10 5.96
N SER A 9 13.74 -20.07 5.05
CA SER A 9 14.73 -20.13 3.97
C SER A 9 14.53 -19.04 2.92
N ILE A 10 15.63 -18.59 2.31
CA ILE A 10 15.63 -17.72 1.12
C ILE A 10 15.13 -18.55 -0.08
N PRO A 11 14.17 -18.06 -0.87
CA PRO A 11 13.70 -18.74 -2.08
C PRO A 11 14.82 -18.88 -3.13
N ASP A 12 14.87 -20.04 -3.80
CA ASP A 12 15.77 -20.27 -4.93
C ASP A 12 15.31 -19.44 -6.15
N GLY A 13 16.26 -18.91 -6.93
CA GLY A 13 15.97 -18.12 -8.15
C GLY A 13 16.00 -16.60 -7.98
N LEU A 14 16.27 -16.12 -6.75
CA LEU A 14 16.56 -14.71 -6.49
C LEU A 14 17.98 -14.33 -6.94
N ASN A 15 18.15 -13.09 -7.38
CA ASN A 15 19.46 -12.53 -7.68
C ASN A 15 20.21 -12.14 -6.39
N LYS A 16 21.46 -11.62 -6.52
CA LYS A 16 22.30 -11.28 -5.36
C LYS A 16 21.70 -10.17 -4.49
N THR A 17 21.16 -9.12 -5.11
CA THR A 17 20.53 -7.98 -4.42
C THR A 17 19.29 -8.44 -3.64
N GLU A 18 18.44 -9.22 -4.30
CA GLU A 18 17.23 -9.78 -3.67
C GLU A 18 17.59 -10.73 -2.53
N THR A 19 18.59 -11.60 -2.71
CA THR A 19 19.08 -12.48 -1.65
C THR A 19 19.58 -11.70 -0.43
N ALA A 20 20.26 -10.57 -0.66
CA ALA A 20 20.76 -9.71 0.42
C ALA A 20 19.61 -9.07 1.21
N VAL A 21 18.50 -8.67 0.56
CA VAL A 21 17.28 -8.20 1.23
C VAL A 21 16.74 -9.26 2.19
N TYR A 22 16.61 -10.51 1.72
CA TYR A 22 16.12 -11.60 2.57
C TYR A 22 17.03 -11.85 3.77
N GLN A 23 18.35 -11.85 3.55
CA GLN A 23 19.32 -12.06 4.60
C GLN A 23 19.18 -10.99 5.70
N LYS A 24 19.04 -9.71 5.32
CA LYS A 24 18.79 -8.61 6.27
C LYS A 24 17.53 -8.82 7.11
N ILE A 25 16.42 -9.22 6.49
CA ILE A 25 15.16 -9.49 7.21
C ILE A 25 15.32 -10.67 8.16
N ILE A 26 15.92 -11.77 7.70
CA ILE A 26 16.13 -12.98 8.52
C ILE A 26 17.00 -12.66 9.73
N ASP A 27 18.08 -11.89 9.55
CA ASP A 27 18.99 -11.50 10.64
C ASP A 27 18.30 -10.57 11.65
N ALA A 28 17.55 -9.58 11.16
CA ALA A 28 16.77 -8.66 12.00
C ALA A 28 15.71 -9.42 12.82
N VAL A 29 14.89 -10.25 12.17
CA VAL A 29 13.86 -11.07 12.85
C VAL A 29 14.49 -12.06 13.84
N SER A 30 15.63 -12.67 13.50
CA SER A 30 16.34 -13.57 14.41
C SER A 30 16.85 -12.84 15.65
N THR A 31 17.31 -11.60 15.49
CA THR A 31 17.74 -10.74 16.60
C THR A 31 16.56 -10.36 17.49
N LEU A 32 15.44 -9.93 16.90
CA LEU A 32 14.20 -9.59 17.63
C LEU A 32 13.66 -10.78 18.44
N ARG A 33 13.67 -11.99 17.85
CA ARG A 33 13.24 -13.21 18.56
C ARG A 33 14.13 -13.52 19.76
N LYS A 34 15.45 -13.33 19.67
CA LYS A 34 16.38 -13.50 20.81
C LYS A 34 16.09 -12.49 21.93
N GLN A 35 15.49 -11.36 21.61
CA GLN A 35 15.09 -10.32 22.55
C GLN A 35 13.66 -10.50 23.09
N ASN A 36 12.96 -11.59 22.73
CA ASN A 36 11.53 -11.80 23.03
C ASN A 36 10.66 -10.63 22.56
N PHE A 37 11.01 -10.01 21.43
CA PHE A 37 10.20 -8.96 20.82
C PHE A 37 8.87 -9.53 20.34
N ASP A 38 7.78 -8.83 20.63
CA ASP A 38 6.45 -9.22 20.18
C ASP A 38 6.25 -8.85 18.71
N ILE A 39 6.04 -9.86 17.87
CA ILE A 39 5.91 -9.66 16.42
C ILE A 39 4.59 -8.92 16.13
N PRO A 40 4.55 -7.96 15.19
CA PRO A 40 3.30 -7.26 14.87
C PRO A 40 2.22 -8.23 14.37
N HIS A 41 1.05 -8.20 15.00
CA HIS A 41 -0.14 -8.94 14.57
C HIS A 41 -0.99 -8.04 13.68
N VAL A 42 -1.08 -8.35 12.39
CA VAL A 42 -1.61 -7.44 11.37
C VAL A 42 -3.01 -7.87 10.93
N VAL A 43 -3.94 -6.92 11.00
CA VAL A 43 -5.27 -7.01 10.38
C VAL A 43 -5.32 -6.01 9.22
N VAL A 44 -5.74 -6.48 8.05
CA VAL A 44 -5.70 -5.69 6.80
C VAL A 44 -7.11 -5.30 6.38
N MET A 45 -7.30 -4.04 5.96
CA MET A 45 -8.51 -3.57 5.29
C MET A 45 -8.16 -3.13 3.88
N THR A 46 -8.75 -3.77 2.87
CA THR A 46 -8.34 -3.71 1.45
C THR A 46 -9.54 -3.61 0.52
N ASP A 47 -9.37 -2.97 -0.62
CA ASP A 47 -10.32 -2.95 -1.74
C ASP A 47 -9.80 -3.78 -2.91
N VAL A 48 -9.14 -4.91 -2.60
CA VAL A 48 -8.54 -5.83 -3.57
C VAL A 48 -9.37 -6.04 -4.81
N GLY A 49 -8.69 -5.94 -5.95
CA GLY A 49 -9.29 -5.97 -7.28
C GLY A 49 -9.54 -4.58 -7.83
N LYS A 50 -9.51 -3.49 -7.05
CA LYS A 50 -9.73 -2.16 -7.64
C LYS A 50 -8.63 -1.80 -8.63
N ASP A 51 -7.42 -2.24 -8.32
CA ASP A 51 -6.28 -2.30 -9.21
C ASP A 51 -5.30 -3.42 -8.81
N TYR A 52 -4.09 -3.42 -9.37
CA TYR A 52 -3.06 -4.42 -9.07
C TYR A 52 -2.41 -4.23 -7.68
N ASP A 53 -2.61 -3.09 -7.01
CA ASP A 53 -1.80 -2.65 -5.87
C ASP A 53 -2.08 -3.47 -4.61
N ASP A 54 -3.35 -3.61 -4.22
CA ASP A 54 -3.76 -4.46 -3.10
C ASP A 54 -3.30 -5.91 -3.27
N LEU A 55 -3.41 -6.46 -4.49
CA LEU A 55 -3.02 -7.85 -4.75
C LEU A 55 -1.49 -8.01 -4.61
N ALA A 56 -0.72 -7.03 -5.08
CA ALA A 56 0.73 -7.00 -4.83
C ALA A 56 1.03 -6.87 -3.32
N ALA A 57 0.27 -6.05 -2.58
CA ALA A 57 0.42 -5.89 -1.14
C ALA A 57 0.14 -7.21 -0.40
N MET A 58 -0.89 -7.96 -0.79
CA MET A 58 -1.19 -9.29 -0.25
C MET A 58 -0.03 -10.28 -0.46
N ILE A 59 0.58 -10.29 -1.65
CA ILE A 59 1.73 -11.15 -1.96
C ILE A 59 2.93 -10.79 -1.07
N LEU A 60 3.21 -9.49 -0.90
CA LEU A 60 4.28 -9.02 -0.01
C LEU A 60 4.00 -9.40 1.46
N LEU A 61 2.77 -9.19 1.94
CA LEU A 61 2.35 -9.52 3.30
C LEU A 61 2.48 -11.02 3.60
N LYS A 62 2.12 -11.89 2.65
CA LYS A 62 2.36 -13.33 2.77
C LYS A 62 3.83 -13.63 3.06
N GLU A 63 4.74 -12.92 2.41
CA GLU A 63 6.16 -13.19 2.54
C GLU A 63 6.73 -12.66 3.85
N LEU A 64 6.30 -11.48 4.29
CA LEU A 64 6.61 -10.98 5.63
C LEU A 64 6.09 -11.91 6.73
N HIS A 65 4.89 -12.47 6.53
CA HIS A 65 4.30 -13.46 7.42
C HIS A 65 5.14 -14.74 7.48
N ARG A 66 5.55 -15.27 6.31
CA ARG A 66 6.40 -16.47 6.21
C ARG A 66 7.74 -16.28 6.90
N LEU A 67 8.37 -15.12 6.70
CA LEU A 67 9.65 -14.78 7.35
C LEU A 67 9.50 -14.55 8.86
N GLY A 68 8.26 -14.33 9.31
CA GLY A 68 7.91 -14.03 10.70
C GLY A 68 8.31 -12.63 11.12
N ALA A 69 8.37 -11.70 10.16
CA ALA A 69 8.47 -10.27 10.42
C ALA A 69 7.12 -9.72 10.92
N ILE A 70 6.01 -10.32 10.52
CA ILE A 70 4.65 -10.05 11.01
C ILE A 70 3.88 -11.36 11.21
N LYS A 71 2.73 -11.29 11.87
CA LYS A 71 1.71 -12.34 11.89
C LYS A 71 0.41 -11.81 11.29
N LEU A 72 -0.07 -12.40 10.21
CA LEU A 72 -1.38 -12.03 9.65
C LEU A 72 -2.48 -12.64 10.53
N GLU A 73 -3.49 -11.84 10.84
CA GLU A 73 -4.62 -12.23 11.69
C GLU A 73 -5.94 -12.28 10.91
N GLY A 74 -6.08 -11.47 9.86
CA GLY A 74 -7.27 -11.48 9.00
C GLY A 74 -7.32 -10.32 8.01
N PHE A 75 -8.24 -10.42 7.05
CA PHE A 75 -8.50 -9.42 6.02
C PHE A 75 -9.97 -9.00 6.03
N ILE A 76 -10.24 -7.71 5.90
CA ILE A 76 -11.57 -7.16 5.63
C ILE A 76 -11.55 -6.56 4.23
N ALA A 77 -12.33 -7.12 3.32
CA ALA A 77 -12.41 -6.62 1.95
C ALA A 77 -13.63 -5.70 1.82
N ASN A 78 -13.41 -4.42 1.53
CA ASN A 78 -14.46 -3.41 1.41
C ASN A 78 -14.44 -2.75 0.02
N LEU A 79 -15.28 -1.73 -0.18
CA LEU A 79 -15.55 -1.06 -1.46
C LEU A 79 -16.45 -1.87 -2.39
N LEU A 80 -17.48 -1.25 -2.94
CA LEU A 80 -18.42 -1.90 -3.86
C LEU A 80 -17.68 -2.45 -5.10
N PRO A 81 -17.98 -3.69 -5.57
CA PRO A 81 -18.82 -4.72 -4.94
C PRO A 81 -18.06 -5.52 -3.86
N GLU A 82 -18.41 -5.29 -2.60
CA GLU A 82 -17.67 -5.80 -1.44
C GLU A 82 -17.68 -7.33 -1.32
N ASP A 83 -18.71 -7.99 -1.84
CA ASP A 83 -18.83 -9.45 -1.84
C ASP A 83 -17.85 -10.09 -2.83
N ALA A 84 -17.72 -9.51 -4.03
CA ALA A 84 -16.76 -9.97 -5.02
C ALA A 84 -15.31 -9.72 -4.57
N ARG A 85 -15.04 -8.59 -3.89
CA ARG A 85 -13.72 -8.32 -3.31
C ARG A 85 -13.38 -9.26 -2.17
N ALA A 86 -14.33 -9.58 -1.29
CA ALA A 86 -14.14 -10.59 -0.24
C ALA A 86 -13.87 -11.98 -0.83
N HIS A 87 -14.54 -12.34 -1.92
CA HIS A 87 -14.24 -13.56 -2.66
C HIS A 87 -12.83 -13.51 -3.27
N LEU A 88 -12.46 -12.43 -3.96
CA LEU A 88 -11.13 -12.27 -4.55
C LEU A 88 -10.02 -12.36 -3.50
N ALA A 89 -10.17 -11.67 -2.36
CA ALA A 89 -9.25 -11.73 -1.22
C ALA A 89 -9.06 -13.17 -0.74
N ARG A 90 -10.16 -13.88 -0.53
CA ARG A 90 -10.15 -15.26 -0.03
C ARG A 90 -9.46 -16.23 -1.00
N GLN A 91 -9.78 -16.17 -2.30
CA GLN A 91 -9.11 -16.97 -3.31
C GLN A 91 -7.62 -16.65 -3.41
N SER A 92 -7.27 -15.36 -3.30
CA SER A 92 -5.88 -14.93 -3.37
C SER A 92 -5.07 -15.47 -2.20
N LEU A 93 -5.62 -15.46 -0.98
CA LEU A 93 -4.99 -16.08 0.19
C LEU A 93 -4.85 -17.61 0.03
N ASP A 94 -5.85 -18.29 -0.52
CA ASP A 94 -5.76 -19.75 -0.78
C ASP A 94 -4.65 -20.05 -1.80
N LEU A 95 -4.54 -19.26 -2.87
CA LEU A 95 -3.48 -19.35 -3.88
C LEU A 95 -2.09 -18.95 -3.36
N LEU A 96 -2.03 -18.37 -2.16
CA LEU A 96 -0.81 -18.03 -1.42
C LEU A 96 -0.49 -19.04 -0.30
N GLY A 97 -1.34 -20.05 -0.09
CA GLY A 97 -1.20 -21.04 0.98
C GLY A 97 -1.48 -20.48 2.38
N LEU A 98 -2.44 -19.55 2.47
CA LEU A 98 -2.90 -18.88 3.69
C LEU A 98 -4.38 -19.18 3.94
N GLU A 99 -4.78 -20.45 3.78
CA GLU A 99 -6.16 -20.90 3.93
C GLU A 99 -6.72 -20.66 5.35
N ASP A 100 -5.84 -20.55 6.35
CA ASP A 100 -6.18 -20.36 7.76
C ASP A 100 -6.44 -18.89 8.15
N ILE A 101 -6.01 -17.93 7.33
CA ILE A 101 -6.17 -16.49 7.61
C ILE A 101 -7.59 -16.05 7.23
N PRO A 102 -8.49 -15.67 8.16
CA PRO A 102 -9.89 -15.38 7.84
C PRO A 102 -10.08 -14.13 6.98
N VAL A 103 -11.15 -14.13 6.18
CA VAL A 103 -11.60 -12.98 5.37
C VAL A 103 -13.01 -12.58 5.76
N GLY A 104 -13.26 -11.29 5.93
CA GLY A 104 -14.59 -10.72 6.16
C GLY A 104 -15.04 -9.86 4.98
N GLN A 105 -16.32 -9.95 4.63
CA GLN A 105 -16.98 -9.02 3.73
C GLN A 105 -17.24 -7.70 4.46
N GLY A 106 -16.47 -6.67 4.12
CA GLY A 106 -16.58 -5.34 4.68
C GLY A 106 -17.79 -4.55 4.19
N THR A 107 -17.75 -3.26 4.41
CA THR A 107 -18.78 -2.32 3.97
C THR A 107 -18.67 -2.02 2.47
N ARG A 108 -19.67 -1.31 1.94
CA ARG A 108 -19.64 -0.77 0.58
C ARG A 108 -18.50 0.24 0.35
N GLY A 109 -17.88 0.76 1.41
CA GLY A 109 -16.71 1.64 1.38
C GLY A 109 -16.92 3.02 0.75
N THR A 110 -18.00 3.25 0.01
CA THR A 110 -18.31 4.50 -0.66
C THR A 110 -19.80 4.69 -0.89
N GLU A 111 -20.22 5.96 -0.98
CA GLU A 111 -21.57 6.35 -1.40
C GLU A 111 -21.73 6.35 -2.93
N LYS A 112 -20.62 6.33 -3.68
CA LYS A 112 -20.62 6.38 -5.14
C LYS A 112 -21.02 5.01 -5.70
N ASN A 113 -21.98 4.97 -6.62
CA ASN A 113 -22.28 3.77 -7.38
C ASN A 113 -21.29 3.64 -8.54
N ILE A 114 -20.24 2.85 -8.33
CA ILE A 114 -19.17 2.60 -9.31
C ILE A 114 -19.34 1.18 -9.82
N SER A 115 -19.39 1.01 -11.15
CA SER A 115 -19.32 -0.32 -11.76
C SER A 115 -17.86 -0.76 -11.82
N PRO A 116 -17.56 -2.05 -11.56
CA PRO A 116 -16.20 -2.55 -11.69
C PRO A 116 -15.65 -2.36 -13.09
N ASP A 117 -14.36 -2.05 -13.17
CA ASP A 117 -13.62 -2.11 -14.43
C ASP A 117 -13.38 -3.58 -14.85
N LEU A 118 -13.14 -3.82 -16.14
CA LEU A 118 -13.03 -5.16 -16.72
C LEU A 118 -11.89 -6.01 -16.13
N TYR A 119 -10.86 -5.36 -15.58
CA TYR A 119 -9.70 -6.03 -15.01
C TYR A 119 -9.87 -6.39 -13.53
N GLU A 120 -10.90 -5.88 -12.83
CA GLU A 120 -10.93 -5.94 -11.35
C GLU A 120 -11.04 -7.36 -10.78
N PHE A 121 -11.72 -8.26 -11.49
CA PHE A 121 -12.03 -9.60 -11.01
C PHE A 121 -11.52 -10.66 -12.00
N PRO A 122 -10.20 -10.91 -12.05
CA PRO A 122 -9.60 -11.84 -13.00
C PRO A 122 -10.17 -13.25 -12.82
N VAL A 123 -10.70 -13.81 -13.90
CA VAL A 123 -11.37 -15.13 -13.90
C VAL A 123 -10.42 -16.25 -13.43
N SER A 124 -9.12 -16.11 -13.70
CA SER A 124 -8.08 -17.04 -13.26
C SER A 124 -7.99 -17.16 -11.73
N VAL A 125 -8.34 -16.09 -11.00
CA VAL A 125 -8.33 -16.04 -9.53
C VAL A 125 -9.70 -16.35 -8.97
N MET A 126 -10.74 -15.70 -9.51
CA MET A 126 -12.12 -15.88 -9.05
C MET A 126 -12.64 -17.31 -9.23
N GLY A 127 -12.09 -18.03 -10.22
CA GLY A 127 -12.56 -19.35 -10.59
C GLY A 127 -13.97 -19.34 -11.17
N LYS A 128 -14.46 -20.54 -11.53
CA LYS A 128 -15.79 -20.70 -12.17
C LYS A 128 -16.91 -21.01 -11.18
N LYS A 129 -16.57 -21.43 -9.97
CA LYS A 129 -17.54 -21.85 -8.96
C LYS A 129 -17.83 -20.70 -8.00
N PRO A 130 -19.09 -20.49 -7.59
CA PRO A 130 -19.40 -19.59 -6.50
C PRO A 130 -18.62 -20.00 -5.26
N TYR A 131 -17.94 -19.05 -4.63
CA TYR A 131 -17.25 -19.27 -3.37
C TYR A 131 -18.19 -19.04 -2.20
N PRO A 132 -18.05 -19.77 -1.07
CA PRO A 132 -18.85 -19.52 0.12
C PRO A 132 -18.86 -18.04 0.52
N LYS A 133 -20.02 -17.55 0.95
CA LYS A 133 -20.14 -16.18 1.45
C LYS A 133 -19.23 -16.01 2.67
N GLN A 134 -18.42 -14.96 2.66
CA GLN A 134 -17.56 -14.61 3.80
C GLN A 134 -18.40 -14.05 4.96
N PRO A 135 -17.96 -14.22 6.23
CA PRO A 135 -18.61 -13.58 7.37
C PRO A 135 -18.61 -12.05 7.22
N ARG A 136 -19.47 -11.36 7.97
CA ARG A 136 -19.47 -9.88 7.93
C ARG A 136 -18.18 -9.35 8.55
N GLY A 137 -17.61 -8.31 7.95
CA GLY A 137 -16.34 -7.73 8.37
C GLY A 137 -16.35 -7.27 9.83
N LEU A 138 -17.43 -6.60 10.25
CA LEU A 138 -17.60 -6.17 11.64
C LEU A 138 -17.63 -7.34 12.63
N GLU A 139 -18.27 -8.46 12.29
CA GLU A 139 -18.29 -9.67 13.14
C GLU A 139 -16.89 -10.25 13.29
N LEU A 140 -16.14 -10.33 12.17
CA LEU A 140 -14.75 -10.77 12.18
C LEU A 140 -13.86 -9.83 13.01
N LEU A 141 -14.03 -8.51 12.91
CA LEU A 141 -13.27 -7.54 13.70
C LEU A 141 -13.49 -7.71 15.21
N HIS A 142 -14.74 -7.94 15.65
CA HIS A 142 -15.01 -8.27 17.05
C HIS A 142 -14.34 -9.58 17.47
N GLN A 143 -14.37 -10.62 16.63
CA GLN A 143 -13.69 -11.89 16.91
C GLN A 143 -12.18 -11.69 17.07
N LEU A 144 -11.54 -10.97 16.15
CA LEU A 144 -10.09 -10.71 16.16
C LEU A 144 -9.67 -9.90 17.39
N LYS A 145 -10.45 -8.87 17.77
CA LYS A 145 -10.24 -8.12 19.02
C LYS A 145 -10.32 -9.04 20.25
N ASN A 146 -11.33 -9.90 20.32
CA ASN A 146 -11.49 -10.80 21.46
C ASN A 146 -10.34 -11.83 21.54
N ASN A 147 -9.82 -12.28 20.39
CA ASN A 147 -8.62 -13.12 20.35
C ASN A 147 -7.39 -12.37 20.87
N ALA A 148 -7.19 -11.11 20.44
CA ALA A 148 -6.09 -10.27 20.89
C ALA A 148 -6.11 -10.05 22.41
N GLU A 149 -7.28 -9.78 22.99
CA GLU A 149 -7.42 -9.66 24.45
C GLU A 149 -7.20 -10.98 25.19
N ARG A 150 -7.76 -12.08 24.67
CA ARG A 150 -7.62 -13.41 25.28
C ARG A 150 -6.16 -13.87 25.29
N ASP A 151 -5.45 -13.66 24.19
CA ASP A 151 -4.10 -14.15 23.97
C ASP A 151 -3.04 -13.07 24.31
N ASN A 152 -3.48 -11.91 24.81
CA ASN A 152 -2.66 -10.80 25.29
C ASN A 152 -1.63 -10.27 24.26
N TYR A 153 -2.08 -10.04 23.03
CA TYR A 153 -1.31 -9.33 21.99
C TYR A 153 -2.05 -8.07 21.53
N LYS A 154 -1.33 -7.17 20.85
CA LYS A 154 -1.93 -5.97 20.24
C LYS A 154 -1.98 -6.08 18.72
N ILE A 155 -2.98 -5.43 18.13
CA ILE A 155 -3.23 -5.45 16.69
C ILE A 155 -2.63 -4.21 16.03
N THR A 156 -1.87 -4.42 14.96
CA THR A 156 -1.53 -3.41 13.96
C THR A 156 -2.58 -3.44 12.86
N PHE A 157 -3.26 -2.31 12.63
CA PHE A 157 -4.19 -2.20 11.51
C PHE A 157 -3.48 -1.65 10.27
N LEU A 158 -3.51 -2.40 9.16
CA LEU A 158 -3.09 -1.93 7.85
C LEU A 158 -4.33 -1.51 7.05
N LEU A 159 -4.45 -0.22 6.75
CA LEU A 159 -5.62 0.36 6.09
C LEU A 159 -5.19 0.87 4.71
N ILE A 160 -5.47 0.07 3.69
CA ILE A 160 -5.10 0.33 2.29
C ILE A 160 -6.34 0.54 1.42
N SER A 161 -7.47 0.89 2.03
CA SER A 161 -8.76 1.09 1.38
C SER A 161 -9.60 2.10 2.15
N SER A 162 -10.91 2.19 1.84
CA SER A 162 -11.84 3.04 2.58
C SER A 162 -11.78 2.82 4.10
N LEU A 163 -11.84 3.91 4.87
CA LEU A 163 -11.81 3.89 6.33
C LEU A 163 -13.18 3.62 6.98
N GLN A 164 -14.19 3.25 6.19
CA GLN A 164 -15.55 3.04 6.69
C GLN A 164 -15.64 1.88 7.70
N ASP A 165 -15.05 0.72 7.41
CA ASP A 165 -15.11 -0.46 8.29
C ASP A 165 -14.45 -0.21 9.65
N ILE A 166 -13.25 0.41 9.67
CA ILE A 166 -12.57 0.71 10.94
C ILE A 166 -13.30 1.78 11.75
N SER A 167 -13.92 2.77 11.07
CA SER A 167 -14.76 3.78 11.71
C SER A 167 -16.04 3.18 12.27
N GLU A 168 -16.69 2.26 11.57
CA GLU A 168 -17.86 1.52 12.08
C GLU A 168 -17.49 0.64 13.26
N PHE A 169 -16.34 -0.04 13.19
CA PHE A 169 -15.85 -0.87 14.29
C PHE A 169 -15.55 -0.05 15.54
N GLU A 170 -14.87 1.09 15.40
CA GLU A 170 -14.66 2.05 16.48
C GLU A 170 -16.00 2.47 17.09
N ARG A 171 -16.95 2.94 16.27
CA ARG A 171 -18.28 3.37 16.73
C ARG A 171 -19.04 2.26 17.48
N SER A 172 -18.93 1.02 17.01
CA SER A 172 -19.58 -0.14 17.64
C SER A 172 -19.10 -0.44 19.06
N LEU A 173 -17.89 0.03 19.40
CA LEU A 173 -17.23 -0.20 20.69
C LEU A 173 -17.24 1.02 21.60
N ARG A 174 -17.79 2.16 21.15
CA ARG A 174 -17.81 3.39 21.95
C ARG A 174 -18.52 3.15 23.28
N PRO A 175 -17.87 3.48 24.42
CA PRO A 175 -18.51 3.36 25.72
C PRO A 175 -19.67 4.35 25.82
N LYS A 176 -20.70 3.98 26.59
CA LYS A 176 -21.85 4.87 26.87
C LYS A 176 -21.44 6.09 27.70
N ASP A 177 -20.40 5.93 28.52
CA ASP A 177 -19.82 6.96 29.36
C ASP A 177 -18.51 7.42 28.72
N SER A 178 -18.46 8.69 28.29
CA SER A 178 -17.30 9.28 27.65
C SER A 178 -16.07 9.42 28.57
N SER A 179 -16.22 9.20 29.87
CA SER A 179 -15.09 9.16 30.81
C SER A 179 -14.30 7.85 30.77
N GLN A 180 -14.87 6.79 30.19
CA GLN A 180 -14.19 5.50 30.05
C GLN A 180 -13.24 5.51 28.84
N PRO A 181 -12.03 4.93 28.97
CA PRO A 181 -11.12 4.81 27.84
C PRO A 181 -11.75 3.95 26.74
N HIS A 182 -11.51 4.31 25.48
CA HIS A 182 -12.04 3.55 24.37
C HIS A 182 -11.45 2.13 24.37
N PRO A 183 -12.25 1.04 24.24
CA PRO A 183 -11.73 -0.33 24.30
C PRO A 183 -10.58 -0.60 23.32
N LEU A 184 -10.64 0.00 22.14
CA LEU A 184 -9.59 -0.14 21.12
C LEU A 184 -8.24 0.47 21.51
N LYS A 185 -8.18 1.43 22.44
CA LYS A 185 -6.91 2.04 22.90
C LYS A 185 -5.94 0.99 23.46
N HIS A 186 -6.46 -0.04 24.11
CA HIS A 186 -5.64 -1.10 24.70
C HIS A 186 -5.32 -2.24 23.73
N VAL A 187 -6.12 -2.38 22.66
CA VAL A 187 -5.98 -3.44 21.66
C VAL A 187 -5.08 -3.01 20.51
N ILE A 188 -5.08 -1.74 20.13
CA ILE A 188 -4.31 -1.24 18.99
C ILE A 188 -2.84 -1.01 19.39
N ALA A 189 -1.93 -1.59 18.63
CA ALA A 189 -0.50 -1.29 18.69
C ALA A 189 -0.17 -0.02 17.88
N LYS A 190 -0.60 -0.02 16.61
CA LYS A 190 -0.26 0.99 15.61
C LYS A 190 -1.26 0.93 14.46
N VAL A 191 -1.42 2.03 13.75
CA VAL A 191 -2.14 2.08 12.47
C VAL A 191 -1.17 2.43 11.35
N VAL A 192 -1.15 1.64 10.29
CA VAL A 192 -0.40 1.92 9.06
C VAL A 192 -1.40 2.11 7.95
N LEU A 193 -1.29 3.19 7.18
CA LEU A 193 -2.28 3.51 6.15
C LEU A 193 -1.63 3.96 4.85
N GLN A 194 -2.22 3.54 3.73
CA GLN A 194 -2.02 4.20 2.45
C GLN A 194 -3.05 5.34 2.38
N GLY A 195 -2.57 6.57 2.23
CA GLY A 195 -3.45 7.74 2.23
C GLY A 195 -2.68 9.03 2.47
N ASN A 196 -3.32 10.00 3.14
CA ASN A 196 -2.63 11.20 3.62
C ASN A 196 -3.39 11.82 4.79
N TYR A 197 -2.67 12.53 5.67
CA TYR A 197 -3.24 13.39 6.68
C TYR A 197 -2.33 14.60 6.91
N LYS A 198 -2.84 15.60 7.63
CA LYS A 198 -2.10 16.80 8.02
C LYS A 198 -2.11 16.95 9.52
N LEU A 199 -1.02 17.46 10.07
CA LEU A 199 -0.95 17.92 11.44
C LEU A 199 -1.17 19.42 11.46
N ASP A 200 -2.32 19.85 11.98
CA ASP A 200 -2.62 21.27 12.13
C ASP A 200 -1.99 21.76 13.44
N GLN A 201 -0.94 22.56 13.33
CA GLN A 201 -0.36 23.26 14.47
C GLN A 201 -1.21 24.51 14.71
N SER A 202 -2.05 24.50 15.74
CA SER A 202 -2.77 25.71 16.14
C SER A 202 -1.76 26.79 16.55
N ARG A 203 -1.40 27.68 15.63
CA ARG A 203 -0.66 28.92 15.92
C ARG A 203 -1.65 29.91 16.51
N ASP A 204 -2.01 29.73 17.78
CA ASP A 204 -2.62 30.82 18.55
C ASP A 204 -1.47 31.69 19.06
N ASP A 205 -1.11 32.73 18.30
CA ASP A 205 -0.02 33.68 18.64
C ASP A 205 -0.20 34.35 20.02
N SER A 206 -1.36 34.17 20.65
CA SER A 206 -1.74 34.76 21.93
C SER A 206 -1.65 33.81 23.14
N LYS A 207 -1.32 32.53 22.93
CA LYS A 207 -1.20 31.52 23.99
C LYS A 207 0.15 30.83 23.89
N GLU A 208 0.74 30.51 25.04
CA GLU A 208 1.91 29.61 25.05
C GLU A 208 1.57 28.38 24.19
N PRO A 209 2.50 27.92 23.32
CA PRO A 209 2.24 26.86 22.36
C PRO A 209 1.71 25.63 23.11
N THR A 210 0.39 25.43 23.04
CA THR A 210 -0.21 24.20 23.54
C THR A 210 0.30 23.09 22.63
N SER A 211 1.07 22.17 23.21
CA SER A 211 1.95 21.21 22.55
C SER A 211 1.26 20.13 21.69
N HIS A 212 0.01 20.32 21.30
CA HIS A 212 -0.79 19.28 20.66
C HIS A 212 -1.23 19.73 19.26
N SER A 213 -0.49 19.30 18.24
CA SER A 213 -0.94 19.34 16.85
C SER A 213 -2.18 18.44 16.68
N THR A 214 -3.21 18.88 15.95
CA THR A 214 -4.40 18.06 15.68
C THR A 214 -4.26 17.31 14.37
N LEU A 215 -4.46 15.99 14.39
CA LEU A 215 -4.51 15.15 13.19
C LEU A 215 -5.78 15.42 12.37
N LYS A 216 -5.64 15.72 11.08
CA LYS A 216 -6.75 15.92 10.14
C LYS A 216 -6.58 15.07 8.89
N ALA A 217 -7.61 14.31 8.52
CA ALA A 217 -7.65 13.59 7.25
C ALA A 217 -7.45 14.55 6.06
N ASP A 218 -6.78 14.09 5.01
CA ASP A 218 -6.64 14.84 3.75
C ASP A 218 -7.62 14.33 2.70
N GLN A 219 -8.57 15.17 2.26
CA GLN A 219 -9.55 14.81 1.25
C GLN A 219 -8.91 14.56 -0.14
N GLY A 220 -7.66 15.01 -0.36
CA GLY A 220 -6.92 14.73 -1.59
C GLY A 220 -6.40 13.30 -1.72
N ALA A 221 -6.53 12.47 -0.68
CA ALA A 221 -6.17 11.06 -0.70
C ALA A 221 -7.39 10.17 -1.03
N ALA A 222 -7.23 9.24 -1.98
CA ALA A 222 -8.34 8.42 -2.50
C ALA A 222 -9.06 7.62 -1.41
N ASN A 223 -8.29 6.94 -0.54
CA ASN A 223 -8.83 6.14 0.56
C ASN A 223 -9.63 6.95 1.59
N ASN A 224 -9.31 8.24 1.76
CA ASN A 224 -10.12 9.15 2.57
C ASN A 224 -11.37 9.62 1.82
N ASP A 225 -11.27 9.93 0.52
CA ASP A 225 -12.38 10.45 -0.30
C ASP A 225 -13.48 9.41 -0.54
N PHE A 226 -13.17 8.11 -0.53
CA PHE A 226 -14.19 7.06 -0.71
C PHE A 226 -15.35 7.21 0.28
N HIS A 227 -15.04 7.49 1.55
CA HIS A 227 -16.03 7.78 2.59
C HIS A 227 -15.51 8.85 3.57
N TRP A 228 -15.59 10.11 3.13
CA TRP A 228 -15.03 11.26 3.83
C TRP A 228 -15.44 11.38 5.32
N PRO A 229 -16.72 11.22 5.72
CA PRO A 229 -17.09 11.31 7.14
C PRO A 229 -16.37 10.29 8.03
N SER A 230 -16.20 9.06 7.54
CA SER A 230 -15.50 8.01 8.29
C SER A 230 -14.00 8.28 8.39
N ALA A 231 -13.40 8.83 7.34
CA ALA A 231 -12.01 9.24 7.37
C ALA A 231 -11.79 10.35 8.41
N GLN A 232 -12.66 11.37 8.47
CA GLN A 232 -12.59 12.42 9.48
C GLN A 232 -12.72 11.84 10.89
N ASP A 233 -13.79 11.08 11.14
CA ASP A 233 -14.06 10.49 12.45
C ASP A 233 -12.91 9.61 12.94
N PHE A 234 -12.36 8.78 12.06
CA PHE A 234 -11.30 7.85 12.44
C PHE A 234 -9.96 8.56 12.70
N HIS A 235 -9.58 9.56 11.91
CA HIS A 235 -8.37 10.35 12.20
C HIS A 235 -8.51 11.13 13.52
N SER A 236 -9.68 11.71 13.79
CA SER A 236 -9.95 12.35 15.08
C SER A 236 -9.92 11.36 16.26
N PHE A 237 -10.31 10.11 16.04
CA PHE A 237 -10.15 9.04 17.02
C PHE A 237 -8.68 8.72 17.30
N LEU A 238 -7.84 8.59 16.27
CA LEU A 238 -6.40 8.33 16.45
C LEU A 238 -5.72 9.42 17.29
N ASP A 239 -6.01 10.68 16.99
CA ASP A 239 -5.49 11.85 17.71
C ASP A 239 -5.93 11.83 19.18
N ARG A 240 -7.25 11.68 19.41
CA ARG A 240 -7.85 11.73 20.75
C ARG A 240 -7.38 10.60 21.65
N GLU A 241 -7.26 9.38 21.13
CA GLU A 241 -6.86 8.22 21.91
C GLU A 241 -5.34 8.02 21.98
N GLU A 242 -4.57 8.92 21.35
CA GLU A 242 -3.10 8.88 21.25
C GLU A 242 -2.59 7.57 20.63
N ILE A 243 -3.23 7.13 19.54
CA ILE A 243 -2.86 5.92 18.82
C ILE A 243 -1.84 6.25 17.74
N SER A 244 -0.66 5.62 17.82
CA SER A 244 0.40 5.87 16.84
C SER A 244 -0.02 5.47 15.43
N SER A 245 0.32 6.30 14.46
CA SER A 245 0.07 6.02 13.06
C SER A 245 1.22 6.39 12.13
N VAL A 246 1.29 5.69 11.00
CA VAL A 246 2.19 6.02 9.89
C VAL A 246 1.38 6.04 8.61
N VAL A 247 1.47 7.14 7.87
CA VAL A 247 0.87 7.26 6.54
C VAL A 247 1.91 7.19 5.44
N TYR A 248 1.61 6.39 4.43
CA TYR A 248 2.36 6.32 3.18
C TYR A 248 1.57 7.06 2.12
N SER A 249 2.11 8.19 1.66
CA SER A 249 1.45 9.05 0.69
C SER A 249 1.75 8.63 -0.75
N LYS A 250 0.95 9.17 -1.69
CA LYS A 250 1.22 9.05 -3.13
C LYS A 250 2.61 9.53 -3.55
N ILE A 251 3.19 10.49 -2.82
CA ILE A 251 4.52 11.03 -3.12
C ILE A 251 5.60 9.98 -2.85
N ALA A 252 5.46 9.18 -1.78
CA ALA A 252 6.39 8.09 -1.48
C ALA A 252 6.40 7.03 -2.60
N ALA A 253 5.21 6.68 -3.10
CA ALA A 253 5.07 5.72 -4.19
C ALA A 253 5.64 6.26 -5.52
N TYR A 254 5.43 7.53 -5.84
CA TYR A 254 6.05 8.15 -7.02
C TYR A 254 7.57 8.20 -6.94
N GLY A 255 8.13 8.31 -5.74
CA GLY A 255 9.57 8.23 -5.51
C GLY A 255 10.13 6.81 -5.65
N THR A 256 9.28 5.77 -5.68
CA THR A 256 9.70 4.37 -5.66
C THR A 256 9.03 3.54 -6.76
N PRO A 257 9.13 3.91 -8.05
CA PRO A 257 8.59 3.08 -9.12
C PRO A 257 9.39 1.76 -9.22
N LEU A 258 8.67 0.65 -9.37
CA LEU A 258 9.29 -0.66 -9.64
C LEU A 258 9.71 -0.77 -11.10
N ARG A 259 10.53 -1.78 -11.42
CA ARG A 259 10.87 -2.11 -12.81
C ARG A 259 9.59 -2.48 -13.60
N PRO A 260 9.44 -2.02 -14.85
CA PRO A 260 8.30 -2.38 -15.71
C PRO A 260 8.17 -3.90 -15.95
N THR A 261 9.27 -4.65 -15.80
CA THR A 261 9.29 -6.10 -16.03
C THR A 261 8.81 -6.92 -14.84
N ILE A 262 8.57 -6.31 -13.67
CA ILE A 262 8.35 -7.04 -12.41
C ILE A 262 7.17 -8.02 -12.47
N PHE A 263 6.03 -7.60 -13.03
CA PHE A 263 4.86 -8.47 -13.13
C PHE A 263 5.03 -9.57 -14.18
N SER A 264 5.79 -9.32 -15.24
CA SER A 264 6.19 -10.36 -16.19
C SER A 264 7.09 -11.42 -15.53
N GLU A 265 8.10 -10.99 -14.78
CA GLU A 265 8.99 -11.88 -14.01
C GLU A 265 8.22 -12.68 -12.95
N MET A 266 7.18 -12.09 -12.34
CA MET A 266 6.28 -12.76 -11.42
C MET A 266 5.41 -13.80 -12.14
N ALA A 267 4.88 -13.49 -13.31
CA ALA A 267 4.10 -14.42 -14.13
C ALA A 267 4.93 -15.62 -14.62
N GLU A 268 6.22 -15.43 -14.93
CA GLU A 268 7.16 -16.50 -15.32
C GLU A 268 7.37 -17.56 -14.24
N THR A 269 7.04 -17.26 -12.98
CA THR A 269 7.03 -18.28 -11.92
C THR A 269 5.98 -19.37 -12.19
N GLY A 270 4.94 -19.06 -12.98
CA GLY A 270 3.79 -19.94 -13.23
C GLY A 270 2.70 -19.87 -12.17
N GLN A 271 2.86 -18.98 -11.18
CA GLN A 271 1.89 -18.75 -10.12
C GLN A 271 0.74 -17.85 -10.62
N ILE A 272 -0.50 -18.23 -10.30
CA ILE A 272 -1.74 -17.64 -10.86
C ILE A 272 -1.88 -16.14 -10.57
N LEU A 273 -1.52 -15.68 -9.38
CA LEU A 273 -1.56 -14.26 -9.00
C LEU A 273 -0.48 -13.44 -9.71
N GLY A 274 0.71 -14.01 -9.96
CA GLY A 274 1.73 -13.37 -10.79
C GLY A 274 1.24 -13.15 -12.22
N ILE A 275 0.55 -14.14 -12.78
CA ILE A 275 -0.12 -14.03 -14.09
C ILE A 275 -1.23 -12.97 -14.04
N ALA A 276 -2.07 -12.98 -13.01
CA ALA A 276 -3.15 -12.02 -12.85
C ALA A 276 -2.66 -10.58 -12.75
N LEU A 277 -1.60 -10.30 -12.00
CA LEU A 277 -1.01 -8.95 -11.90
C LEU A 277 -0.57 -8.41 -13.27
N ARG A 278 0.13 -9.23 -14.05
CA ARG A 278 0.53 -8.87 -15.43
C ARG A 278 -0.70 -8.60 -16.31
N ASP A 279 -1.73 -9.43 -16.19
CA ASP A 279 -2.94 -9.32 -17.02
C ASP A 279 -3.82 -8.13 -16.63
N ILE A 280 -3.71 -7.64 -15.38
CA ILE A 280 -4.39 -6.42 -14.90
C ILE A 280 -3.66 -5.15 -15.34
N GLU A 281 -2.34 -5.15 -15.31
CA GLU A 281 -1.50 -3.95 -15.51
C GLU A 281 -1.78 -3.23 -16.82
N ALA A 282 -1.76 -3.94 -17.95
CA ALA A 282 -1.90 -3.32 -19.27
C ALA A 282 -3.29 -2.70 -19.48
N PRO A 283 -4.43 -3.42 -19.28
CA PRO A 283 -5.75 -2.83 -19.38
C PRO A 283 -5.96 -1.63 -18.46
N GLN A 284 -5.43 -1.67 -17.24
CA GLN A 284 -5.52 -0.56 -16.31
C GLN A 284 -4.76 0.67 -16.81
N ASN A 285 -3.51 0.51 -17.24
CA ASN A 285 -2.71 1.61 -17.74
C ASN A 285 -3.32 2.26 -18.99
N ILE A 286 -3.88 1.45 -19.90
CA ILE A 286 -4.60 1.95 -21.07
C ILE A 286 -5.83 2.75 -20.64
N LEU A 287 -6.63 2.23 -19.71
CA LEU A 287 -7.81 2.94 -19.21
C LEU A 287 -7.46 4.29 -18.57
N TYR A 288 -6.39 4.32 -17.76
CA TYR A 288 -5.93 5.55 -17.11
C TYR A 288 -5.39 6.56 -18.11
N TYR A 289 -4.60 6.12 -19.10
CA TYR A 289 -4.08 7.01 -20.14
C TYR A 289 -5.21 7.58 -21.01
N LYS A 290 -6.15 6.74 -21.44
CA LYS A 290 -7.37 7.17 -22.13
C LYS A 290 -8.17 8.18 -21.32
N GLY A 291 -8.32 7.94 -20.02
CA GLY A 291 -9.00 8.85 -19.11
C GLY A 291 -8.29 10.20 -18.96
N ALA A 292 -6.96 10.20 -18.99
CA ALA A 292 -6.12 11.39 -18.93
C ALA A 292 -6.15 12.20 -20.24
N CYS A 293 -6.27 11.52 -21.39
CA CYS A 293 -6.36 12.11 -22.73
C CYS A 293 -7.78 12.58 -23.11
N ARG A 294 -8.76 12.45 -22.21
CA ARG A 294 -10.16 12.72 -22.53
C ARG A 294 -10.38 14.19 -22.91
N MET A 295 -11.05 14.38 -24.06
CA MET A 295 -11.45 15.69 -24.58
C MET A 295 -12.97 15.82 -24.64
N ILE A 296 -13.52 16.97 -24.24
CA ILE A 296 -14.94 17.32 -24.43
C ILE A 296 -15.00 18.67 -25.17
N ASN A 297 -15.64 18.70 -26.34
CA ASN A 297 -15.73 19.89 -27.20
C ASN A 297 -14.35 20.52 -27.51
N GLY A 298 -13.34 19.69 -27.76
CA GLY A 298 -11.98 20.13 -28.06
C GLY A 298 -11.21 20.69 -26.86
N LYS A 299 -11.73 20.56 -25.63
CA LYS A 299 -11.04 20.97 -24.40
C LYS A 299 -10.64 19.77 -23.55
N PRO A 300 -9.46 19.79 -22.90
CA PRO A 300 -9.08 18.77 -21.93
C PRO A 300 -10.12 18.66 -20.82
N ALA A 301 -10.58 17.43 -20.58
CA ALA A 301 -11.56 17.11 -19.54
C ALA A 301 -11.24 15.72 -18.97
N PRO A 302 -10.07 15.56 -18.30
CA PRO A 302 -9.66 14.28 -17.77
C PRO A 302 -10.71 13.70 -16.81
N ILE A 303 -10.83 12.38 -16.77
CA ILE A 303 -11.80 11.70 -15.88
C ILE A 303 -11.56 12.07 -14.41
N MET A 304 -10.29 12.17 -14.02
CA MET A 304 -9.89 12.61 -12.70
C MET A 304 -9.36 14.04 -12.78
N LYS A 305 -9.89 14.91 -11.92
CA LYS A 305 -9.45 16.31 -11.84
C LYS A 305 -7.93 16.37 -11.60
N ASP A 306 -7.27 17.26 -12.32
CA ASP A 306 -5.82 17.52 -12.23
C ASP A 306 -4.92 16.31 -12.59
N ARG A 307 -5.48 15.32 -13.31
CA ARG A 307 -4.76 14.14 -13.85
C ARG A 307 -4.92 14.05 -15.37
N ASP A 308 -4.43 15.08 -16.05
CA ASP A 308 -4.42 15.16 -17.51
C ASP A 308 -3.28 14.32 -18.14
N GLN A 309 -3.16 14.39 -19.46
CA GLN A 309 -2.15 13.66 -20.23
C GLN A 309 -0.72 13.99 -19.79
N GLN A 310 -0.42 15.27 -19.51
CA GLN A 310 0.90 15.70 -19.03
C GLN A 310 1.21 15.04 -17.68
N TRP A 311 0.26 15.08 -16.75
CA TRP A 311 0.39 14.42 -15.46
C TRP A 311 0.64 12.92 -15.60
N PHE A 312 -0.09 12.24 -16.48
CA PHE A 312 0.07 10.80 -16.70
C PHE A 312 1.47 10.49 -17.20
N LEU A 313 1.94 11.19 -18.23
CA LEU A 313 3.27 10.97 -18.79
C LEU A 313 4.38 11.24 -17.76
N LEU A 314 4.27 12.32 -16.97
CA LEU A 314 5.24 12.66 -15.92
C LEU A 314 5.28 11.63 -14.78
N ARG A 315 4.12 11.21 -14.29
CA ARG A 315 4.02 10.43 -13.04
C ARG A 315 3.95 8.94 -13.25
N ARG A 316 3.36 8.47 -14.35
CA ARG A 316 3.06 7.06 -14.61
C ARG A 316 3.94 6.45 -15.69
N THR A 317 4.79 7.22 -16.38
CA THR A 317 5.59 6.70 -17.48
C THR A 317 7.05 7.14 -17.43
N THR A 318 7.89 6.49 -18.22
CA THR A 318 9.29 6.87 -18.52
C THR A 318 9.39 7.77 -19.76
N TYR A 319 8.28 8.26 -20.31
CA TYR A 319 8.24 9.03 -21.55
C TYR A 319 9.21 10.24 -21.53
N PHE A 320 9.25 10.96 -20.42
CA PHE A 320 10.14 12.11 -20.22
C PHE A 320 11.52 11.76 -19.67
N ASP A 321 11.81 10.49 -19.40
CA ASP A 321 13.14 10.08 -18.95
C ASP A 321 14.15 10.12 -20.13
N THR A 322 13.67 10.15 -21.37
CA THR A 322 14.49 10.17 -22.61
C THR A 322 14.14 11.32 -23.56
N ARG A 323 13.18 12.18 -23.19
CA ARG A 323 12.67 13.28 -24.03
C ARG A 323 12.65 14.58 -23.22
N GLU A 324 12.64 15.70 -23.92
CA GLU A 324 12.36 17.00 -23.31
C GLU A 324 10.96 16.99 -22.67
N ARG A 325 10.76 17.77 -21.59
CA ARG A 325 9.49 17.84 -20.83
C ARG A 325 8.32 18.49 -21.57
N GLU A 326 8.52 18.82 -22.84
CA GLU A 326 7.49 19.33 -23.73
C GLU A 326 6.81 18.17 -24.47
N ILE A 327 5.48 18.19 -24.48
CA ILE A 327 4.71 17.20 -25.24
C ILE A 327 4.85 17.51 -26.73
N ASN A 328 5.32 16.52 -27.50
CA ASN A 328 5.21 16.52 -28.94
C ASN A 328 3.98 15.69 -29.37
N PRO A 329 2.88 16.31 -29.83
CA PRO A 329 1.65 15.60 -30.20
C PRO A 329 1.84 14.54 -31.30
N GLU A 330 2.83 14.69 -32.17
CA GLU A 330 3.11 13.74 -33.26
C GLU A 330 3.78 12.45 -32.79
N LEU A 331 4.35 12.45 -31.58
CA LEU A 331 5.09 11.33 -31.01
C LEU A 331 4.40 10.72 -29.78
N LEU A 332 3.15 11.12 -29.51
CA LEU A 332 2.35 10.58 -28.42
C LEU A 332 1.73 9.25 -28.83
N PRO A 333 1.78 8.22 -27.96
CA PRO A 333 1.03 7.00 -28.16
C PRO A 333 -0.46 7.30 -28.32
N ASP A 334 -1.13 6.60 -29.25
CA ASP A 334 -2.58 6.65 -29.39
C ASP A 334 -3.23 6.22 -28.05
N PRO A 335 -4.15 7.01 -27.47
CA PRO A 335 -4.85 6.69 -26.21
C PRO A 335 -5.55 5.32 -26.18
N GLU A 336 -5.88 4.75 -27.33
CA GLU A 336 -6.50 3.42 -27.43
C GLU A 336 -5.49 2.29 -27.69
N SER A 337 -4.22 2.61 -27.90
CA SER A 337 -3.17 1.64 -28.24
C SER A 337 -2.48 1.05 -27.02
N GLN A 338 -1.86 -0.12 -27.22
CA GLN A 338 -1.01 -0.76 -26.21
C GLN A 338 0.39 -0.15 -26.11
N GLU A 339 0.77 0.75 -27.04
CA GLU A 339 2.10 1.36 -27.09
C GLU A 339 2.44 2.11 -25.78
N ILE A 340 1.44 2.74 -25.15
CA ILE A 340 1.66 3.44 -23.87
C ILE A 340 2.17 2.51 -22.75
N VAL A 341 1.80 1.24 -22.78
CA VAL A 341 2.15 0.26 -21.74
C VAL A 341 3.67 0.05 -21.67
N GLU A 342 4.38 0.13 -22.80
CA GLU A 342 5.84 -0.01 -22.86
C GLU A 342 6.58 1.08 -22.07
N TYR A 343 5.93 2.23 -21.88
CA TYR A 343 6.47 3.35 -21.11
C TYR A 343 6.01 3.34 -19.65
N CYS A 344 5.02 2.53 -19.28
CA CYS A 344 4.42 2.60 -17.96
C CYS A 344 5.36 2.12 -16.85
N LYS A 345 5.40 2.89 -15.77
CA LYS A 345 6.04 2.55 -14.51
C LYS A 345 5.05 1.72 -13.68
N VAL A 346 5.55 0.71 -12.96
CA VAL A 346 4.75 0.01 -11.94
C VAL A 346 4.83 0.80 -10.64
N ILE A 347 3.70 1.38 -10.24
CA ILE A 347 3.58 2.19 -9.01
C ILE A 347 2.65 1.46 -8.06
N VAL A 348 3.18 1.09 -6.90
CA VAL A 348 2.49 0.29 -5.88
C VAL A 348 2.40 1.04 -4.56
N TYR A 349 1.32 1.77 -4.32
CA TYR A 349 1.11 2.56 -3.12
C TYR A 349 0.91 1.69 -1.87
N ASP A 350 0.07 0.67 -1.95
CA ASP A 350 -0.32 -0.18 -0.83
C ASP A 350 0.79 -1.09 -0.38
N VAL A 351 1.65 -1.51 -1.32
CA VAL A 351 2.82 -2.33 -1.04
C VAL A 351 3.82 -1.62 -0.12
N LEU A 352 3.97 -0.29 -0.25
CA LEU A 352 4.79 0.51 0.67
C LEU A 352 4.21 0.49 2.09
N ALA A 353 2.88 0.70 2.21
CA ALA A 353 2.20 0.64 3.50
C ALA A 353 2.27 -0.76 4.13
N ALA A 354 2.13 -1.81 3.31
CA ALA A 354 2.28 -3.20 3.73
C ALA A 354 3.69 -3.48 4.29
N LEU A 355 4.75 -3.03 3.61
CA LEU A 355 6.11 -3.14 4.13
C LEU A 355 6.27 -2.36 5.45
N GLY A 356 5.62 -1.21 5.56
CA GLY A 356 5.57 -0.38 6.77
C GLY A 356 4.94 -1.02 8.01
N THR A 357 4.32 -2.20 7.89
CA THR A 357 3.82 -2.99 9.03
C THR A 357 4.92 -3.74 9.77
N CYS A 358 6.11 -3.86 9.17
CA CYS A 358 7.28 -4.46 9.81
C CYS A 358 7.70 -3.71 11.09
N PRO A 359 8.37 -4.39 12.04
CA PRO A 359 9.08 -3.74 13.12
C PRO A 359 10.11 -2.74 12.59
N GLU A 360 10.31 -1.62 13.30
CA GLU A 360 11.29 -0.59 12.90
C GLU A 360 12.68 -1.19 12.68
N ALA A 361 13.13 -2.13 13.51
CA ALA A 361 14.43 -2.80 13.32
C ALA A 361 14.57 -3.54 11.97
N VAL A 362 13.48 -4.03 11.39
CA VAL A 362 13.48 -4.64 10.05
C VAL A 362 13.55 -3.55 8.98
N LEU A 363 12.79 -2.46 9.14
CA LEU A 363 12.81 -1.32 8.23
C LEU A 363 14.19 -0.63 8.21
N ASP A 364 14.82 -0.47 9.37
CA ASP A 364 16.17 0.06 9.56
C ASP A 364 17.23 -0.85 8.93
N ALA A 365 17.14 -2.17 9.14
CA ALA A 365 18.08 -3.12 8.54
C ALA A 365 18.03 -3.11 7.00
N LEU A 366 16.83 -2.89 6.45
CA LEU A 366 16.62 -2.71 5.02
C LEU A 366 17.04 -1.32 4.52
N ASP A 367 17.17 -0.35 5.42
CA ASP A 367 17.47 1.06 5.12
C ASP A 367 16.44 1.66 4.14
N VAL A 368 15.15 1.39 4.35
CA VAL A 368 14.08 1.76 3.39
C VAL A 368 13.40 3.09 3.69
N LEU A 369 13.60 3.64 4.89
CA LEU A 369 12.98 4.90 5.31
C LEU A 369 14.03 5.88 5.81
N GLU A 370 13.92 7.15 5.39
CA GLU A 370 14.70 8.22 6.00
C GLU A 370 14.16 8.52 7.41
N SER A 371 15.06 8.76 8.36
CA SER A 371 14.67 9.14 9.72
C SER A 371 14.02 10.53 9.72
N PRO A 372 12.80 10.68 10.26
CA PRO A 372 12.13 11.97 10.32
C PRO A 372 12.87 12.95 11.26
N ASN A 373 13.04 14.20 10.84
CA ASN A 373 13.48 15.26 11.73
C ASN A 373 12.27 15.94 12.37
N TYR A 374 11.82 15.41 13.52
CA TYR A 374 10.62 15.89 14.22
C TYR A 374 10.67 17.37 14.65
N GLU A 375 11.86 17.96 14.75
CA GLU A 375 12.00 19.38 15.13
C GLU A 375 11.84 20.33 13.95
N ARG A 376 12.21 19.89 12.73
CA ARG A 376 12.24 20.73 11.54
C ARG A 376 11.10 20.46 10.56
N GLN A 377 10.39 19.35 10.72
CA GLN A 377 9.37 18.90 9.76
C GLN A 377 8.00 18.87 10.45
N PRO A 378 7.16 19.90 10.21
CA PRO A 378 5.88 20.05 10.92
C PRO A 378 4.84 19.01 10.50
N ASP A 379 5.07 18.29 9.41
CA ASP A 379 4.16 17.29 8.84
C ASP A 379 4.06 16.00 9.68
N HIS A 380 4.98 15.77 10.61
CA HIS A 380 4.92 14.66 11.56
C HIS A 380 5.21 15.07 13.00
N ASN A 381 4.86 14.20 13.92
CA ASN A 381 5.25 14.27 15.32
C ASN A 381 5.64 12.86 15.81
N LYS A 382 6.00 12.72 17.08
CA LYS A 382 6.43 11.42 17.65
C LYS A 382 5.35 10.33 17.59
N LEU A 383 4.08 10.71 17.46
CA LEU A 383 2.94 9.80 17.42
C LEU A 383 2.52 9.45 15.98
N HIS A 384 2.52 10.44 15.09
CA HIS A 384 2.02 10.38 13.72
C HIS A 384 3.11 10.72 12.71
N ARG A 385 3.49 9.75 11.87
CA ARG A 385 4.54 9.91 10.84
C ARG A 385 3.96 9.98 9.44
N VAL A 386 4.43 10.91 8.62
CA VAL A 386 4.09 10.98 7.19
C VAL A 386 5.31 10.55 6.37
N VAL A 387 5.14 9.54 5.52
CA VAL A 387 6.13 9.07 4.55
C VAL A 387 5.71 9.56 3.16
N GLY A 388 6.58 10.35 2.53
CA GLY A 388 6.30 11.06 1.29
C GLY A 388 5.63 12.41 1.56
N VAL A 389 6.34 13.33 2.19
CA VAL A 389 5.86 14.71 2.38
C VAL A 389 5.97 15.47 1.06
N THR A 390 4.97 16.31 0.76
CA THR A 390 4.99 17.11 -0.47
C THR A 390 6.21 18.06 -0.42
N PRO A 391 7.09 18.06 -1.45
CA PRO A 391 8.23 18.99 -1.47
C PRO A 391 7.77 20.45 -1.49
N LYS A 392 8.67 21.37 -1.09
CA LYS A 392 8.40 22.82 -1.10
C LYS A 392 8.11 23.36 -2.49
N MET A 393 8.75 22.79 -3.51
CA MET A 393 8.55 23.11 -4.92
C MET A 393 8.12 21.87 -5.69
N ASN A 394 7.19 22.04 -6.63
CA ASN A 394 6.73 20.94 -7.45
C ASN A 394 7.75 20.65 -8.56
N SER A 395 8.37 19.47 -8.52
CA SER A 395 9.32 19.04 -9.55
C SER A 395 8.67 18.85 -10.93
N ASP A 396 7.35 18.71 -11.02
CA ASP A 396 6.64 18.58 -12.30
C ASP A 396 6.62 19.88 -13.10
N THR A 397 6.68 21.02 -12.41
CA THR A 397 6.64 22.36 -13.02
C THR A 397 8.03 22.99 -13.12
N ALA A 398 9.05 22.31 -12.60
CA ALA A 398 10.42 22.79 -12.61
C ALA A 398 11.06 22.63 -14.00
N THR A 399 11.89 23.59 -14.38
CA THR A 399 12.73 23.48 -15.57
C THR A 399 13.86 22.47 -15.34
N GLN A 400 14.46 21.95 -16.42
CA GLN A 400 15.62 21.06 -16.28
C GLN A 400 16.79 21.76 -15.60
N GLU A 401 17.00 23.05 -15.87
CA GLU A 401 18.04 23.87 -15.22
C GLU A 401 17.83 23.96 -13.71
N GLU A 402 16.59 24.16 -13.24
CA GLU A 402 16.26 24.19 -11.81
C GLU A 402 16.53 22.85 -11.13
N LEU A 403 16.23 21.74 -11.80
CA LEU A 403 16.48 20.40 -11.29
C LEU A 403 17.97 20.06 -11.26
N ASP A 404 18.71 20.43 -12.31
CA ASP A 404 20.16 20.23 -12.40
C ASP A 404 20.87 21.05 -11.33
N ALA A 405 20.45 22.30 -11.10
CA ALA A 405 20.95 23.13 -10.01
C ALA A 405 20.65 22.50 -8.63
N ALA A 406 19.43 21.99 -8.45
CA ALA A 406 19.05 21.31 -7.20
C ALA A 406 19.80 19.99 -6.97
N ALA A 407 20.19 19.28 -8.03
CA ALA A 407 20.98 18.06 -7.96
C ALA A 407 22.46 18.31 -7.59
N GLN A 408 22.94 19.55 -7.78
CA GLN A 408 24.30 19.98 -7.43
C GLN A 408 24.39 20.60 -6.03
N LEU A 409 23.26 20.75 -5.32
CA LEU A 409 23.23 21.22 -3.94
C LEU A 409 24.06 20.29 -3.05
N LYS A 410 24.72 20.88 -2.05
CA LYS A 410 25.49 20.10 -1.07
C LYS A 410 24.54 19.33 -0.15
N GLU A 411 25.07 18.32 0.53
CA GLU A 411 24.30 17.47 1.44
C GLU A 411 23.66 18.25 2.61
N ASP A 412 24.23 19.39 3.00
CA ASP A 412 23.70 20.29 4.03
C ASP A 412 22.69 21.34 3.50
N GLU A 413 22.53 21.45 2.18
CA GLU A 413 21.58 22.34 1.53
C GLU A 413 20.25 21.64 1.25
N GLU A 414 19.14 22.32 1.56
CA GLU A 414 17.81 21.74 1.39
C GLU A 414 17.40 21.74 -0.10
N ASN A 415 17.27 20.55 -0.70
CA ASN A 415 16.71 20.42 -2.05
C ASN A 415 15.18 20.66 -2.01
N PRO A 416 14.67 21.75 -2.61
CA PRO A 416 13.24 22.11 -2.51
C PRO A 416 12.31 21.16 -3.27
N PHE A 417 12.86 20.31 -4.15
CA PHE A 417 12.14 19.32 -4.94
C PHE A 417 12.16 17.91 -4.32
N LYS A 418 12.99 17.69 -3.30
CA LYS A 418 13.04 16.41 -2.57
C LYS A 418 12.02 16.42 -1.44
N SER A 419 11.30 15.29 -1.27
CA SER A 419 10.42 15.10 -0.12
C SER A 419 11.26 15.11 1.17
N PRO A 420 10.91 15.93 2.18
CA PRO A 420 11.71 16.05 3.40
C PRO A 420 11.65 14.79 4.30
N ALA A 421 10.59 13.99 4.21
CA ALA A 421 10.49 12.69 4.89
C ALA A 421 10.14 11.63 3.85
N SER A 422 11.15 11.04 3.22
CA SER A 422 10.96 10.12 2.09
C SER A 422 11.37 8.68 2.41
N THR A 423 11.03 7.79 1.50
CA THR A 423 11.64 6.47 1.41
C THR A 423 13.05 6.60 0.85
N ASN A 424 13.98 5.74 1.26
CA ASN A 424 15.18 5.55 0.45
C ASN A 424 14.75 4.75 -0.80
N ALA A 425 14.60 5.46 -1.93
CA ALA A 425 13.92 4.94 -3.12
C ALA A 425 14.54 3.64 -3.66
N GLU A 426 15.86 3.55 -3.73
CA GLU A 426 16.54 2.39 -4.29
C GLU A 426 16.40 1.16 -3.38
N THR A 427 16.65 1.31 -2.09
CA THR A 427 16.53 0.20 -1.13
C THR A 427 15.08 -0.22 -0.95
N MET A 428 14.13 0.72 -0.93
CA MET A 428 12.69 0.43 -0.86
C MET A 428 12.25 -0.37 -2.08
N LYS A 429 12.61 0.07 -3.29
CA LYS A 429 12.35 -0.66 -4.53
C LYS A 429 12.93 -2.08 -4.48
N ASN A 430 14.21 -2.21 -4.13
CA ASN A 430 14.89 -3.49 -4.05
C ASN A 430 14.22 -4.43 -3.02
N ALA A 431 13.78 -3.89 -1.88
CA ALA A 431 13.07 -4.65 -0.86
C ALA A 431 11.72 -5.18 -1.37
N ILE A 432 10.93 -4.31 -2.00
CA ILE A 432 9.63 -4.66 -2.55
C ILE A 432 9.76 -5.72 -3.65
N GLU A 433 10.61 -5.51 -4.64
CA GLU A 433 10.76 -6.45 -5.76
C GLU A 433 11.25 -7.83 -5.29
N ALA A 434 12.20 -7.86 -4.34
CA ALA A 434 12.69 -9.10 -3.75
C ALA A 434 11.57 -9.87 -3.03
N LEU A 435 10.76 -9.18 -2.22
CA LEU A 435 9.67 -9.80 -1.48
C LEU A 435 8.57 -10.30 -2.42
N LEU A 436 8.16 -9.52 -3.42
CA LEU A 436 7.16 -9.92 -4.40
C LEU A 436 7.60 -11.16 -5.20
N ARG A 437 8.82 -11.16 -5.75
CA ARG A 437 9.33 -12.30 -6.53
C ARG A 437 9.55 -13.53 -5.66
N GLY A 438 10.20 -13.35 -4.50
CA GLY A 438 10.50 -14.46 -3.61
C GLY A 438 9.25 -15.11 -3.03
N ALA A 439 8.17 -14.35 -2.79
CA ALA A 439 6.87 -14.88 -2.37
C ALA A 439 6.34 -15.93 -3.37
N LEU A 440 6.39 -15.62 -4.66
CA LEU A 440 5.88 -16.49 -5.72
C LEU A 440 6.83 -17.64 -6.05
N LEU A 441 8.15 -17.42 -5.96
CA LEU A 441 9.14 -18.50 -6.07
C LEU A 441 8.98 -19.53 -4.94
N ASP A 442 8.69 -19.09 -3.71
CA ASP A 442 8.37 -19.98 -2.59
C ASP A 442 7.08 -20.77 -2.84
N CYS A 443 6.03 -20.11 -3.37
CA CYS A 443 4.79 -20.80 -3.76
C CYS A 443 5.04 -21.86 -4.85
N LYS A 444 5.83 -21.51 -5.87
CA LYS A 444 6.26 -22.42 -6.94
C LYS A 444 6.99 -23.64 -6.39
N ALA A 445 7.96 -23.43 -5.50
CA ALA A 445 8.72 -24.52 -4.88
C ALA A 445 7.83 -25.48 -4.06
N LYS A 446 6.70 -24.99 -3.55
CA LYS A 446 5.70 -25.77 -2.79
C LYS A 446 4.56 -26.31 -3.65
N GLY A 447 4.50 -25.97 -4.94
CA GLY A 447 3.39 -26.33 -5.82
C GLY A 447 2.06 -25.62 -5.49
N ILE A 448 2.11 -24.51 -4.75
CA ILE A 448 0.93 -23.74 -4.34
C ILE A 448 0.56 -22.76 -5.46
N GLY A 449 -0.75 -22.69 -5.77
CA GLY A 449 -1.32 -21.71 -6.70
C GLY A 449 -0.76 -21.74 -8.12
N GLN A 450 -0.29 -22.91 -8.60
CA GLN A 450 0.27 -23.05 -9.94
C GLN A 450 -0.82 -23.18 -11.00
N ALA A 451 -0.69 -22.44 -12.10
CA ALA A 451 -1.57 -22.59 -13.25
C ALA A 451 -1.42 -23.99 -13.85
N LYS A 452 -2.53 -24.65 -14.19
CA LYS A 452 -2.48 -25.94 -14.87
C LYS A 452 -1.91 -25.75 -16.28
N VAL A 453 -1.27 -26.80 -16.81
CA VAL A 453 -0.72 -26.78 -18.18
C VAL A 453 -1.79 -26.47 -19.22
N GLU A 454 -3.04 -26.89 -18.97
CA GLU A 454 -4.20 -26.65 -19.84
C GLU A 454 -4.62 -25.17 -19.90
N ASP A 455 -4.25 -24.34 -18.91
CA ASP A 455 -4.59 -22.91 -18.87
C ASP A 455 -3.52 -22.01 -19.54
N ARG A 456 -2.50 -22.61 -20.18
CA ARG A 456 -1.36 -21.90 -20.81
C ARG A 456 -1.42 -21.84 -22.36
N LEU A 457 -2.51 -22.34 -22.94
CA LEU A 457 -2.82 -22.33 -24.37
C LEU A 457 -4.10 -21.52 -24.60
#